data_AF-A0A952JNB6-F1
#
_entry.id   AF-A0A952JNB6-F1
#
_cell.length_a   1.000
_cell.length_b   1.000
_cell.length_c   1.000
_cell.angle_alpha   90.00
_cell.angle_beta   90.00
_cell.angle_gamma   90.00
#
_symmetry.space_group_name_H-M   'P 1'
#
loop_
_entity.id
_entity.type
_entity.pdbx_description
1 polymer ?
#
loop_
_entity_poly.entity_id
_entity_poly.type
_entity_poly.pdbx_seq_one_letter_code
_entity_poly.pdbx_strand_id
1 'polypeptide(L)'
;MKTKLSLLSLVYLLAFVFACSDKKKETHDDHAAMEHPTTTEIPTEAAAPTFMVDQKFQGQLAKSFNAYVELKDAFVASDGKLVKVKAEETRKALSGIDANLLAGETQNDWMTYLAEIDISLKEIQATEDLEQQRVAFSPLSDNFYKSIKAFGLGGGIAYYEYCPMAFNNEGAYWLSDNSAIRNPYFGDKMLKCGSVQAMLK
;
A
#
# COMPACT_ATOMS: atom_id res chain seq x y z
N MET A 1 -36.67 6.86 -59.58
CA MET A 1 -37.04 5.93 -60.67
C MET A 1 -35.91 4.92 -60.85
N LYS A 2 -36.20 3.63 -60.58
CA LYS A 2 -35.51 2.39 -61.03
C LYS A 2 -34.10 2.12 -60.47
N THR A 3 -33.94 1.32 -59.40
CA THR A 3 -33.79 -0.17 -59.36
C THR A 3 -32.59 -0.72 -60.13
N LYS A 4 -31.72 -1.51 -59.47
CA LYS A 4 -31.72 -2.97 -59.60
C LYS A 4 -30.76 -3.69 -58.63
N LEU A 5 -31.37 -4.68 -57.99
CA LEU A 5 -30.87 -5.77 -57.17
C LEU A 5 -30.58 -6.96 -58.10
N SER A 6 -29.51 -7.71 -57.87
CA SER A 6 -29.30 -9.09 -58.39
C SER A 6 -28.28 -9.77 -57.47
N LEU A 7 -28.66 -10.63 -56.52
CA LEU A 7 -29.02 -12.05 -56.65
C LEU A 7 -28.01 -12.88 -57.44
N LEU A 8 -27.26 -13.70 -56.71
CA LEU A 8 -26.82 -15.03 -57.13
C LEU A 8 -26.72 -15.91 -55.89
N SER A 9 -27.73 -16.77 -55.76
CA SER A 9 -27.88 -17.83 -54.78
C SER A 9 -26.98 -18.99 -55.16
N LEU A 10 -26.30 -19.62 -54.19
CA LEU A 10 -25.94 -21.02 -54.31
C LEU A 10 -26.13 -21.71 -52.96
N VAL A 11 -27.26 -22.42 -52.88
CA VAL A 11 -27.55 -23.41 -51.85
C VAL A 11 -26.84 -24.69 -52.26
N TYR A 12 -26.00 -25.24 -51.38
CA TYR A 12 -25.61 -26.65 -51.46
C TYR A 12 -26.01 -27.34 -50.17
N LEU A 13 -27.01 -28.21 -50.30
CA LEU A 13 -27.49 -29.13 -49.29
C LEU A 13 -26.68 -30.43 -49.45
N LEU A 14 -25.95 -30.85 -48.43
CA LEU A 14 -25.39 -32.21 -48.37
C LEU A 14 -25.76 -32.82 -47.02
N ALA A 15 -26.48 -33.92 -47.12
CA ALA A 15 -27.06 -34.69 -46.02
C ALA A 15 -26.00 -35.54 -45.30
N PHE A 16 -26.28 -35.76 -44.02
CA PHE A 16 -25.58 -36.58 -43.05
C PHE A 16 -25.29 -38.02 -43.52
N VAL A 17 -24.11 -38.52 -43.14
CA VAL A 17 -23.92 -39.94 -42.85
C VAL A 17 -23.27 -40.03 -41.47
N PHE A 18 -24.05 -40.53 -40.50
CA PHE A 18 -23.55 -40.96 -39.19
C PHE A 18 -22.85 -42.31 -39.35
N ALA A 19 -21.60 -42.40 -38.89
CA ALA A 19 -20.95 -43.65 -38.58
C ALA A 19 -20.09 -43.46 -37.32
N CYS A 20 -20.59 -43.95 -36.19
CA CYS A 20 -19.79 -44.15 -34.97
C CYS A 20 -18.99 -45.45 -35.12
N SER A 21 -17.69 -45.40 -34.80
CA SER A 21 -16.92 -46.58 -34.39
C SER A 21 -15.75 -46.14 -33.50
N ASP A 22 -15.65 -46.81 -32.35
CA ASP A 22 -14.73 -46.62 -31.23
C ASP A 22 -13.23 -46.56 -31.57
N LYS A 23 -12.49 -45.66 -30.89
CA LYS A 23 -11.30 -45.99 -30.06
C LYS A 23 -10.60 -44.75 -29.46
N LYS A 24 -10.63 -44.70 -28.12
CA LYS A 24 -9.60 -44.23 -27.17
C LYS A 24 -8.63 -43.11 -27.61
N LYS A 25 -8.68 -41.97 -26.89
CA LYS A 25 -7.49 -41.41 -26.21
C LYS A 25 -7.94 -40.50 -25.07
N GLU A 26 -7.57 -40.87 -23.85
CA GLU A 26 -7.58 -39.97 -22.70
C GLU A 26 -6.55 -38.86 -22.95
N THR A 27 -6.93 -37.61 -22.70
CA THR A 27 -6.02 -36.49 -22.47
C THR A 27 -6.57 -35.66 -21.33
N HIS A 28 -6.03 -35.97 -20.16
CA HIS A 28 -5.70 -35.11 -19.02
C HIS A 28 -6.16 -33.65 -19.12
N ASP A 29 -7.05 -33.28 -18.20
CA ASP A 29 -7.33 -31.90 -17.80
C ASP A 29 -6.08 -31.26 -17.22
N ASP A 30 -5.37 -30.44 -18.00
CA ASP A 30 -4.36 -29.54 -17.45
C ASP A 30 -5.04 -28.22 -17.04
N HIS A 31 -5.86 -28.31 -15.98
CA HIS A 31 -6.01 -27.15 -15.09
C HIS A 31 -4.67 -26.95 -14.41
N ALA A 32 -3.79 -26.18 -15.05
CA ALA A 32 -2.62 -25.61 -14.40
C ALA A 32 -3.11 -24.70 -13.27
N ALA A 33 -3.29 -25.30 -12.09
CA ALA A 33 -3.27 -24.60 -10.84
C ALA A 33 -1.95 -23.84 -10.81
N MET A 34 -2.00 -22.54 -11.05
CA MET A 34 -0.91 -21.67 -10.66
C MET A 34 -0.83 -21.75 -9.14
N GLU A 35 0.07 -22.58 -8.65
CA GLU A 35 0.50 -22.54 -7.27
C GLU A 35 1.09 -21.15 -7.03
N HIS A 36 0.38 -20.30 -6.28
CA HIS A 36 0.98 -19.16 -5.63
C HIS A 36 1.65 -19.66 -4.35
N PRO A 37 2.99 -19.71 -4.27
CA PRO A 37 3.65 -19.84 -2.98
C PRO A 37 3.66 -18.44 -2.35
N THR A 38 2.56 -18.01 -1.72
CA THR A 38 2.61 -16.83 -0.85
C THR A 38 2.77 -17.29 0.60
N THR A 39 3.90 -17.95 0.86
CA THR A 39 4.53 -17.83 2.17
C THR A 39 5.59 -16.76 2.00
N THR A 40 5.20 -15.49 2.05
CA THR A 40 6.18 -14.42 2.27
C THR A 40 6.70 -14.65 3.68
N GLU A 41 7.90 -15.21 3.80
CA GLU A 41 8.59 -15.30 5.08
C GLU A 41 8.72 -13.87 5.61
N ILE A 42 7.99 -13.57 6.69
CA ILE A 42 8.11 -12.28 7.37
C ILE A 42 9.58 -12.19 7.82
N PRO A 43 10.28 -11.07 7.56
CA PRO A 43 11.63 -10.87 8.04
C PRO A 43 11.73 -11.27 9.52
N THR A 44 12.70 -12.09 9.88
CA THR A 44 12.84 -12.61 11.25
C THR A 44 13.52 -11.62 12.19
N GLU A 45 14.16 -10.58 11.66
CA GLU A 45 14.85 -9.56 12.44
C GLU A 45 14.47 -8.14 11.99
N ALA A 46 14.24 -7.26 12.97
CA ALA A 46 13.99 -5.85 12.74
C ALA A 46 15.29 -5.06 12.58
N ALA A 47 15.39 -4.27 11.52
CA ALA A 47 16.53 -3.44 11.21
C ALA A 47 16.75 -2.39 12.31
N ALA A 48 18.00 -2.24 12.73
CA ALA A 48 18.41 -1.20 13.67
C ALA A 48 18.36 0.19 13.00
N PRO A 49 18.12 1.26 13.78
CA PRO A 49 18.18 2.62 13.25
C PRO A 49 19.60 2.97 12.78
N THR A 50 19.69 3.84 11.77
CA THR A 50 20.98 4.34 11.26
C THR A 50 21.75 5.13 12.32
N PHE A 51 21.04 5.93 13.13
CA PHE A 51 21.63 6.81 14.12
C PHE A 51 21.24 6.38 15.53
N MET A 52 22.19 6.54 16.45
CA MET A 52 21.91 6.50 17.89
C MET A 52 21.54 7.92 18.33
N VAL A 53 20.30 8.12 18.77
CA VAL A 53 19.78 9.41 19.21
C VAL A 53 19.19 9.33 20.62
N ASP A 54 18.82 10.49 21.17
CA ASP A 54 18.24 10.57 22.51
C ASP A 54 16.95 9.74 22.62
N GLN A 55 16.82 8.97 23.71
CA GLN A 55 15.66 8.08 23.92
C GLN A 55 14.34 8.87 24.07
N LYS A 56 14.38 10.10 24.59
CA LYS A 56 13.22 10.99 24.65
C LYS A 56 12.77 11.38 23.25
N PHE A 57 13.71 11.63 22.32
CA PHE A 57 13.36 11.88 20.91
C PHE A 57 12.68 10.66 20.30
N GLN A 58 13.26 9.46 20.46
CA GLN A 58 12.65 8.22 19.97
C GLN A 58 11.24 8.00 20.53
N GLY A 59 11.04 8.27 21.83
CA GLY A 59 9.73 8.19 22.46
C GLY A 59 8.71 9.21 21.92
N GLN A 60 9.15 10.40 21.51
CA GLN A 60 8.28 11.39 20.84
C GLN A 60 7.96 10.97 19.41
N LEU A 61 8.93 10.41 18.68
CA LEU A 61 8.71 9.85 17.35
C LEU A 61 7.73 8.66 17.40
N ALA A 62 7.87 7.76 18.37
CA ALA A 62 6.95 6.65 18.58
C ALA A 62 5.50 7.10 18.84
N LYS A 63 5.30 8.18 19.61
CA LYS A 63 3.96 8.77 19.78
C LYS A 63 3.38 9.29 18.46
N SER A 64 4.21 9.92 17.64
CA SER A 64 3.80 10.41 16.32
C SER A 64 3.52 9.26 15.35
N PHE A 65 4.29 8.17 15.43
CA PHE A 65 4.03 6.94 14.68
C PHE A 65 2.69 6.31 15.06
N ASN A 66 2.34 6.24 16.34
CA ASN A 66 1.03 5.73 16.76
C ASN A 66 -0.12 6.57 16.17
N ALA A 67 0.02 7.90 16.15
CA ALA A 67 -0.97 8.76 15.49
C ALA A 67 -1.06 8.51 13.97
N TYR A 68 0.09 8.29 13.31
CA TYR A 68 0.13 7.87 11.90
C TYR A 68 -0.57 6.51 11.68
N VAL A 69 -0.43 5.55 12.60
CA VAL A 69 -1.12 4.25 12.51
C VAL A 69 -2.64 4.43 12.56
N GLU A 70 -3.15 5.31 13.43
CA GLU A 70 -4.58 5.65 13.48
C GLU A 70 -5.05 6.32 12.18
N LEU A 71 -4.24 7.19 11.57
CA LEU A 71 -4.50 7.75 10.25
C LEU A 71 -4.55 6.67 9.17
N LYS A 72 -3.58 5.75 9.15
CA LYS A 72 -3.56 4.60 8.25
C LYS A 72 -4.81 3.74 8.41
N ASP A 73 -5.28 3.51 9.63
CA ASP A 73 -6.51 2.74 9.88
C ASP A 73 -7.77 3.48 9.41
N ALA A 74 -7.80 4.82 9.47
CA ALA A 74 -8.86 5.61 8.85
C ALA A 74 -8.90 5.45 7.32
N PHE A 75 -7.73 5.36 6.66
CA PHE A 75 -7.65 5.05 5.23
C PHE A 75 -8.15 3.64 4.91
N VAL A 76 -7.83 2.66 5.75
CA VAL A 76 -8.36 1.29 5.64
C VAL A 76 -9.89 1.29 5.73
N ALA A 77 -10.45 2.05 6.68
CA ALA A 77 -11.90 2.24 6.83
C ALA A 77 -12.54 3.03 5.68
N SER A 78 -11.73 3.62 4.78
CA SER A 78 -12.19 4.43 3.64
C SER A 78 -13.10 5.60 4.03
N ASP A 79 -12.86 6.20 5.21
CA ASP A 79 -13.60 7.36 5.71
C ASP A 79 -12.77 8.63 5.54
N GLY A 80 -13.01 9.37 4.44
CA GLY A 80 -12.26 10.57 4.11
C GLY A 80 -12.37 11.70 5.15
N LYS A 81 -13.47 11.76 5.91
CA LYS A 81 -13.63 12.74 7.00
C LYS A 81 -12.78 12.36 8.20
N LEU A 82 -12.82 11.08 8.58
CA LEU A 82 -11.97 10.56 9.65
C LEU A 82 -10.49 10.69 9.31
N VAL A 83 -10.11 10.38 8.06
CA VAL A 83 -8.73 10.58 7.55
C VAL A 83 -8.26 12.01 7.77
N LYS A 84 -9.08 13.01 7.41
CA LYS A 84 -8.76 14.43 7.62
C LYS A 84 -8.54 14.77 9.10
N VAL A 85 -9.39 14.23 10.00
CA VAL A 85 -9.24 14.42 11.45
C VAL A 85 -7.94 13.77 11.96
N LYS A 86 -7.67 12.52 11.57
CA LYS A 86 -6.47 11.78 11.99
C LYS A 86 -5.17 12.37 11.43
N ALA A 87 -5.22 13.00 10.26
CA ALA A 87 -4.10 13.76 9.72
C ALA A 87 -3.78 15.00 10.59
N GLU A 88 -4.79 15.68 11.12
CA GLU A 88 -4.58 16.78 12.07
C GLU A 88 -3.94 16.30 13.37
N GLU A 89 -4.42 15.18 13.92
CA GLU A 89 -3.88 14.59 15.15
C GLU A 89 -2.43 14.14 14.97
N THR A 90 -2.12 13.49 13.84
CA THR A 90 -0.74 13.14 13.46
C THR A 90 0.15 14.38 13.41
N ARG A 91 -0.34 15.46 12.78
CA ARG A 91 0.40 16.71 12.66
C ARG A 91 0.67 17.37 14.02
N LYS A 92 -0.30 17.33 14.94
CA LYS A 92 -0.14 17.83 16.32
C LYS A 92 0.87 16.99 17.12
N ALA A 93 0.88 15.68 16.93
CA ALA A 93 1.86 14.80 17.58
C ALA A 93 3.30 15.16 17.13
N LEU A 94 3.49 15.36 15.82
CA LEU A 94 4.78 15.75 15.24
C LEU A 94 5.28 17.10 15.74
N SER A 95 4.38 18.09 15.90
CA SER A 95 4.78 19.40 16.44
C SER A 95 5.20 19.36 17.91
N GLY A 96 4.92 18.25 18.62
CA GLY A 96 5.37 18.01 19.98
C GLY A 96 6.78 17.40 20.09
N ILE A 97 7.43 17.10 18.96
CA ILE A 97 8.79 16.57 18.93
C ILE A 97 9.79 17.70 19.24
N ASP A 98 10.68 17.46 20.18
CA ASP A 98 11.74 18.40 20.57
C ASP A 98 12.97 18.19 19.68
N ALA A 99 13.04 18.94 18.59
CA ALA A 99 14.13 18.83 17.61
C ALA A 99 15.50 19.23 18.18
N ASN A 100 15.56 19.87 19.36
CA ASN A 100 16.83 20.21 20.02
C ASN A 100 17.52 18.99 20.63
N LEU A 101 16.83 17.85 20.70
CA LEU A 101 17.41 16.56 21.07
C LEU A 101 18.26 15.94 19.94
N LEU A 102 18.25 16.56 18.76
CA LEU A 102 19.09 16.20 17.62
C LEU A 102 20.12 17.29 17.36
N ALA A 103 21.22 16.91 16.69
CA ALA A 103 22.27 17.84 16.31
C ALA A 103 22.94 17.44 14.99
N GLY A 104 23.48 18.43 14.28
CA GLY A 104 24.23 18.22 13.04
C GLY A 104 23.39 17.51 11.97
N GLU A 105 23.94 16.45 11.39
CA GLU A 105 23.31 15.68 10.31
C GLU A 105 21.93 15.13 10.73
N THR A 106 21.80 14.59 11.95
CA THR A 106 20.52 14.04 12.42
C THR A 106 19.41 15.09 12.47
N GLN A 107 19.74 16.32 12.86
CA GLN A 107 18.78 17.42 12.87
C GLN A 107 18.41 17.84 11.44
N ASN A 108 19.36 17.88 10.52
CA ASN A 108 19.12 18.22 9.12
C ASN A 108 18.21 17.19 8.42
N ASP A 109 18.48 15.89 8.64
CA ASP A 109 17.66 14.79 8.12
C ASP A 109 16.25 14.86 8.68
N TRP A 110 16.12 15.04 10.01
CA TRP A 110 14.82 15.17 10.65
C TRP A 110 14.01 16.34 10.09
N MET A 111 14.62 17.52 9.95
CA MET A 111 13.93 18.69 9.41
C MET A 111 13.50 18.49 7.94
N THR A 112 14.32 17.78 7.16
CA THR A 112 13.98 17.42 5.77
C THR A 112 12.76 16.50 5.73
N TYR A 113 12.76 15.42 6.51
CA TYR A 113 11.64 14.48 6.53
C TYR A 113 10.37 15.11 7.11
N LEU A 114 10.49 15.91 8.17
CA LEU A 114 9.38 16.59 8.80
C LEU A 114 8.69 17.58 7.84
N ALA A 115 9.46 18.28 6.99
CA ALA A 115 8.90 19.19 6.01
C ALA A 115 8.01 18.45 4.98
N GLU A 116 8.48 17.32 4.46
CA GLU A 116 7.71 16.50 3.50
C GLU A 116 6.48 15.83 4.15
N ILE A 117 6.61 15.41 5.41
CA ILE A 117 5.49 14.91 6.21
C ILE A 117 4.44 16.01 6.39
N ASP A 118 4.84 17.24 6.74
CA ASP A 118 3.94 18.37 6.95
C ASP A 118 3.19 18.77 5.66
N ILE A 119 3.87 18.73 4.51
CA ILE A 119 3.25 18.95 3.19
C ILE A 119 2.18 17.89 2.94
N SER A 120 2.53 16.61 3.07
CA SER A 120 1.61 15.51 2.82
C SER A 120 0.38 15.57 3.74
N LEU A 121 0.58 15.85 5.03
CA LEU A 121 -0.53 16.00 5.99
C LEU A 121 -1.45 17.19 5.64
N LYS A 122 -0.89 18.32 5.21
CA LYS A 122 -1.70 19.47 4.75
C LYS A 122 -2.57 19.11 3.55
N GLU A 123 -2.02 18.38 2.59
CA GLU A 123 -2.76 17.94 1.40
C GLU A 123 -3.91 16.99 1.77
N ILE A 124 -3.65 16.02 2.65
CA ILE A 124 -4.68 15.12 3.19
C ILE A 124 -5.79 15.91 3.89
N GLN A 125 -5.42 16.93 4.69
CA GLN A 125 -6.37 17.76 5.42
C GLN A 125 -7.18 18.72 4.51
N ALA A 126 -6.65 19.09 3.35
CA ALA A 126 -7.26 20.07 2.47
C ALA A 126 -8.54 19.55 1.78
N THR A 127 -8.75 18.24 1.75
CA THR A 127 -9.85 17.59 1.01
C THR A 127 -10.50 16.47 1.84
N GLU A 128 -11.70 16.06 1.43
CA GLU A 128 -12.38 14.85 1.90
C GLU A 128 -12.47 13.78 0.78
N ASP A 129 -11.92 14.09 -0.40
CA ASP A 129 -11.79 13.14 -1.50
C ASP A 129 -10.74 12.09 -1.14
N LEU A 130 -11.21 10.87 -0.89
CA LEU A 130 -10.39 9.77 -0.42
C LEU A 130 -9.26 9.40 -1.39
N GLU A 131 -9.48 9.51 -2.70
CA GLU A 131 -8.44 9.16 -3.67
C GLU A 131 -7.34 10.22 -3.69
N GLN A 132 -7.70 11.51 -3.59
CA GLN A 132 -6.71 12.58 -3.41
C GLN A 132 -5.93 12.43 -2.10
N GLN A 133 -6.61 12.06 -1.01
CA GLN A 133 -5.95 11.79 0.27
C GLN A 133 -4.98 10.60 0.16
N ARG A 134 -5.34 9.53 -0.55
CA ARG A 134 -4.47 8.36 -0.76
C ARG A 134 -3.22 8.72 -1.54
N VAL A 135 -3.33 9.57 -2.56
CA VAL A 135 -2.17 10.08 -3.30
C VAL A 135 -1.18 10.77 -2.36
N ALA A 136 -1.66 11.65 -1.47
CA ALA A 136 -0.82 12.32 -0.48
C ALA A 136 -0.35 11.40 0.66
N PHE A 137 -1.02 10.28 0.92
CA PHE A 137 -0.62 9.31 1.94
C PHE A 137 0.65 8.52 1.55
N SER A 138 0.94 8.34 0.26
CA SER A 138 2.16 7.67 -0.20
C SER A 138 3.43 8.41 0.22
N PRO A 139 3.66 9.69 -0.14
CA PRO A 139 4.84 10.43 0.31
C PRO A 139 4.87 10.62 1.83
N LEU A 140 3.72 10.70 2.50
CA LEU A 140 3.68 10.69 3.98
C LEU A 140 4.33 9.43 4.54
N SER A 141 3.93 8.26 4.03
CA SER A 141 4.41 6.96 4.47
C SER A 141 5.89 6.78 4.20
N ASP A 142 6.37 7.22 3.04
CA ASP A 142 7.79 7.16 2.67
C ASP A 142 8.66 7.98 3.63
N ASN A 143 8.20 9.17 4.05
CA ASN A 143 8.97 10.03 4.94
C ASN A 143 8.87 9.61 6.42
N PHE A 144 7.76 9.00 6.84
CA PHE A 144 7.72 8.28 8.12
C PHE A 144 8.69 7.08 8.12
N TYR A 145 8.76 6.33 7.03
CA TYR A 145 9.71 5.23 6.87
C TYR A 145 11.16 5.73 6.99
N LYS A 146 11.52 6.81 6.29
CA LYS A 146 12.86 7.43 6.42
C LYS A 146 13.16 7.84 7.85
N SER A 147 12.19 8.47 8.53
CA SER A 147 12.34 8.92 9.92
C SER A 147 12.57 7.75 10.88
N ILE A 148 11.77 6.70 10.78
CA ILE A 148 11.88 5.51 11.64
C ILE A 148 13.17 4.76 11.34
N LYS A 149 13.51 4.56 10.06
CA LYS A 149 14.75 3.93 9.67
C LYS A 149 15.98 4.70 10.15
N ALA A 150 15.93 6.02 10.17
CA ALA A 150 17.04 6.86 10.62
C ALA A 150 17.19 6.84 12.15
N PHE A 151 16.09 7.02 12.89
CA PHE A 151 16.15 7.37 14.31
C PHE A 151 15.60 6.28 15.24
N GLY A 152 14.76 5.40 14.73
CA GLY A 152 14.12 4.31 15.47
C GLY A 152 13.02 4.75 16.43
N LEU A 153 12.32 3.76 16.98
CA LEU A 153 11.13 3.95 17.84
C LEU A 153 11.38 3.68 19.33
N GLY A 154 12.65 3.50 19.73
CA GLY A 154 13.00 3.34 21.15
C GLY A 154 12.44 2.05 21.76
N GLY A 155 12.37 0.98 20.97
CA GLY A 155 11.88 -0.33 21.38
C GLY A 155 10.52 -0.72 20.77
N GLY A 156 9.88 0.21 20.06
CA GLY A 156 8.74 -0.11 19.18
C GLY A 156 9.18 -0.85 17.92
N ILE A 157 8.22 -1.47 17.22
CA ILE A 157 8.46 -2.09 15.91
C ILE A 157 7.48 -1.50 14.92
N ALA A 158 7.97 -1.11 13.74
CA ALA A 158 7.15 -0.78 12.58
C ALA A 158 7.35 -1.81 11.47
N TYR A 159 6.25 -2.27 10.88
CA TYR A 159 6.22 -3.14 9.72
C TYR A 159 6.11 -2.29 8.47
N TYR A 160 7.08 -2.39 7.57
CA TYR A 160 7.05 -1.72 6.28
C TYR A 160 6.40 -2.65 5.27
N GLU A 161 5.22 -2.27 4.80
CA GLU A 161 4.35 -3.09 3.96
C GLU A 161 4.23 -2.49 2.56
N TYR A 162 3.93 -3.34 1.58
CA TYR A 162 3.88 -2.95 0.16
C TYR A 162 2.73 -3.63 -0.55
N CYS A 163 1.99 -2.90 -1.39
CA CYS A 163 1.03 -3.49 -2.32
C CYS A 163 1.43 -3.09 -3.76
N PRO A 164 1.76 -4.06 -4.63
CA PRO A 164 2.21 -3.78 -5.99
C PRO A 164 1.09 -3.23 -6.89
N MET A 165 -0.18 -3.35 -6.50
CA MET A 165 -1.32 -2.93 -7.32
C MET A 165 -1.76 -1.48 -7.07
N ALA A 166 -1.23 -0.83 -6.02
CA ALA A 166 -1.55 0.57 -5.74
C ALA A 166 -1.17 1.46 -6.94
N PHE A 167 -1.94 2.52 -7.16
CA PHE A 167 -1.72 3.51 -8.22
C PHE A 167 -1.44 2.89 -9.61
N ASN A 168 -2.40 2.10 -10.13
CA ASN A 168 -2.30 1.48 -11.46
C ASN A 168 -1.09 0.54 -11.64
N ASN A 169 -0.77 -0.23 -10.59
CA ASN A 169 0.38 -1.13 -10.53
C ASN A 169 1.76 -0.44 -10.46
N GLU A 170 1.82 0.84 -10.13
CA GLU A 170 3.08 1.50 -9.78
C GLU A 170 3.59 1.04 -8.39
N GLY A 171 2.66 0.61 -7.53
CA GLY A 171 2.95 0.14 -6.19
C GLY A 171 3.08 1.27 -5.18
N ALA A 172 2.85 0.94 -3.91
CA ALA A 172 2.98 1.90 -2.82
C ALA A 172 3.23 1.20 -1.48
N TYR A 173 3.89 1.93 -0.59
CA TYR A 173 4.32 1.45 0.71
C TYR A 173 3.63 2.16 1.85
N TRP A 174 3.44 1.47 2.97
CA TRP A 174 2.96 2.05 4.22
C TRP A 174 3.64 1.41 5.42
N LEU A 175 3.41 1.98 6.60
CA LEU A 175 3.86 1.40 7.86
C LEU A 175 2.67 0.90 8.70
N SER A 176 2.91 -0.16 9.45
CA SER A 176 1.94 -0.77 10.38
C SER A 176 2.62 -1.08 11.72
N ASP A 177 1.83 -1.16 12.78
CA ASP A 177 2.26 -1.59 14.12
C ASP A 177 2.17 -3.11 14.33
N ASN A 178 1.66 -3.83 13.34
CA ASN A 178 1.56 -5.28 13.32
C ASN A 178 1.72 -5.81 11.90
N SER A 179 2.04 -7.11 11.75
CA SER A 179 2.32 -7.74 10.46
C SER A 179 1.09 -8.11 9.63
N ALA A 180 -0.13 -7.89 10.13
CA ALA A 180 -1.34 -8.23 9.39
C ALA A 180 -1.61 -7.16 8.33
N ILE A 181 -1.53 -7.56 7.06
CA ILE A 181 -1.78 -6.68 5.92
C ILE A 181 -3.19 -6.11 5.98
N ARG A 182 -3.25 -4.77 6.11
CA ARG A 182 -4.47 -3.96 6.04
C ARG A 182 -4.23 -2.78 5.12
N ASN A 183 -4.60 -2.95 3.86
CA ASN A 183 -4.22 -2.06 2.77
C ASN A 183 -4.97 -0.70 2.82
N PRO A 184 -4.27 0.43 3.03
CA PRO A 184 -4.89 1.76 3.11
C PRO A 184 -5.30 2.34 1.73
N TYR A 185 -4.73 1.83 0.64
CA TYR A 185 -4.99 2.29 -0.73
C TYR A 185 -6.27 1.71 -1.32
N PHE A 186 -6.74 0.57 -0.82
CA PHE A 186 -7.94 -0.10 -1.35
C PHE A 186 -9.03 -0.35 -0.31
N GLY A 187 -8.73 -0.22 0.99
CA GLY A 187 -9.67 -0.55 2.07
C GLY A 187 -10.23 -1.96 1.90
N ASP A 188 -11.52 -2.14 2.15
CA ASP A 188 -12.19 -3.45 2.08
C ASP A 188 -12.12 -4.12 0.70
N LYS A 189 -11.94 -3.36 -0.39
CA LYS A 189 -11.90 -3.92 -1.75
C LYS A 189 -10.71 -4.88 -1.95
N MET A 190 -9.57 -4.58 -1.34
CA MET A 190 -8.36 -5.41 -1.41
C MET A 190 -7.59 -5.33 -0.09
N LEU A 191 -8.29 -5.54 1.03
CA LEU A 191 -7.75 -5.35 2.37
C LEU A 191 -6.44 -6.11 2.61
N LYS A 192 -6.33 -7.30 2.02
CA LYS A 192 -5.17 -8.19 2.13
C LYS A 192 -4.18 -8.07 0.97
N CYS A 193 -4.32 -7.09 0.06
CA CYS A 193 -3.27 -6.86 -0.95
C CYS A 193 -2.04 -6.31 -0.26
N GLY A 194 -0.97 -7.10 -0.27
CA GLY A 194 0.36 -6.63 0.06
C GLY A 194 1.17 -7.67 0.81
N SER A 195 2.35 -7.25 1.23
CA SER A 195 3.30 -8.09 1.97
C SER A 195 4.22 -7.24 2.83
N VAL A 196 4.67 -7.82 3.94
CA VAL A 196 5.70 -7.22 4.80
C VAL A 196 7.05 -7.29 4.09
N GLN A 197 7.70 -6.15 3.93
CA GLN A 197 9.01 -6.00 3.27
C GLN A 197 10.14 -5.87 4.27
N ALA A 198 9.89 -5.21 5.41
CA ALA A 198 10.88 -5.02 6.47
C ALA A 198 10.20 -4.82 7.84
N MET A 199 10.95 -5.03 8.91
CA MET A 199 10.62 -4.56 10.25
C MET A 199 11.68 -3.56 10.69
N LEU A 200 11.28 -2.48 11.36
CA LEU A 200 12.15 -1.41 11.84
C LEU A 200 12.01 -1.26 13.36
N LYS A 201 13.13 -1.04 14.06
CA LYS A 201 13.18 -0.80 15.52
C LYS A 201 12.96 0.66 15.89
#